data_AF-A0A8E2JEU5-F1
#
_entry.id   AF-A0A8E2JEU5-F1
#
_cell.length_a   1.000
_cell.length_b   1.000
_cell.length_c   1.000
_cell.angle_alpha   90.00
_cell.angle_beta   90.00
_cell.angle_gamma   90.00
#
_symmetry.space_group_name_H-M   'P 1'
#
loop_
_entity.id
_entity.type
_entity.pdbx_description
1 polymer ?
#
loop_
_entity_poly.entity_id
_entity_poly.type
_entity_poly.pdbx_seq_one_letter_code
_entity_poly.pdbx_strand_id
1 'polypeptide(L)'
;MSSAIGAETPSNLRPLTIFTSYILLCLTLTLLILHTIFAKARPLRSYPRGSRLFAALAVFSLAVTWYFMLCFFAHSYRTWASSSNYIVTLGSEPGGRMPLGAWLRDSKLFKEAWGSAMATPGRFWWSQQIFYGTAGWSVFIGREGHRRRIPHLWAFMLLGQVVAISFASNLFLLAVVLSPLPDSPSTESGLEKERLQSKYAKPPTWTPPLLLLIPPIILSLLIPSFLPPYLSTSLFLPLLLIPHLLLFIPPLLPSLLPASWGTAYPSIAATEKLYSNLYSCIFFFWAMATAQGVWLPARGVNMTEIFEALYEHPAVSSVAWDVMLCSVTLVAWMWVQRGMGGGGEREQEGLEGSKVKLGRWWPFVFGICAMVLAAYR
;
A
#
# COMPACT_ATOMS: atom_id res chain seq x y z
N MET A 1 -12.13 -17.44 58.62
CA MET A 1 -12.14 -18.35 57.46
C MET A 1 -11.94 -17.52 56.21
N SER A 2 -10.70 -17.48 55.74
CA SER A 2 -10.24 -16.68 54.60
C SER A 2 -10.33 -17.55 53.34
N SER A 3 -11.41 -17.43 52.57
CA SER A 3 -11.46 -17.98 51.21
C SER A 3 -10.81 -16.98 50.26
N ALA A 4 -9.48 -16.99 50.21
CA ALA A 4 -8.74 -16.39 49.10
C ALA A 4 -9.00 -17.27 47.88
N ILE A 5 -10.07 -16.95 47.14
CA ILE A 5 -10.31 -17.50 45.81
C ILE A 5 -9.15 -17.03 44.96
N GLY A 6 -8.24 -17.96 44.64
CA GLY A 6 -7.14 -17.72 43.72
C GLY A 6 -7.72 -17.28 42.38
N ALA A 7 -7.71 -15.98 42.13
CA ALA A 7 -7.99 -15.45 40.81
C ALA A 7 -6.86 -15.93 39.90
N GLU A 8 -7.14 -16.92 39.05
CA GLU A 8 -6.21 -17.33 38.00
C GLU A 8 -5.82 -16.09 37.19
N THR A 9 -4.52 -15.76 37.19
CA THR A 9 -4.01 -14.67 36.39
C THR A 9 -4.27 -14.98 34.92
N PRO A 10 -5.02 -14.13 34.18
CA PRO A 10 -5.37 -14.44 32.80
C PRO A 10 -4.12 -14.59 31.93
N SER A 11 -4.05 -15.70 31.19
CA SER A 11 -2.88 -16.06 30.38
C SER A 11 -2.55 -15.00 29.32
N ASN A 12 -1.26 -14.64 29.25
CA ASN A 12 -0.71 -13.71 28.26
C ASN A 12 -0.31 -14.40 26.94
N LEU A 13 -0.50 -15.72 26.82
CA LEU A 13 -0.03 -16.48 25.66
C LEU A 13 -0.71 -16.02 24.36
N ARG A 14 -2.03 -15.88 24.36
CA ARG A 14 -2.80 -15.48 23.17
C ARG A 14 -2.34 -14.14 22.56
N PRO A 15 -2.27 -13.03 23.30
CA PRO A 15 -1.85 -11.74 22.73
C PRO A 15 -0.39 -11.75 22.26
N LEU A 16 0.51 -12.41 22.99
CA LEU A 16 1.90 -12.58 22.57
C LEU A 16 2.02 -13.39 21.27
N THR A 17 1.24 -14.46 21.13
CA THR A 17 1.20 -15.26 19.90
C THR A 17 0.67 -14.45 18.73
N ILE A 18 -0.41 -13.67 18.91
CA ILE A 18 -0.95 -12.80 17.85
C ILE A 18 0.11 -11.80 17.39
N PHE A 19 0.73 -11.08 18.34
CA PHE A 19 1.77 -10.12 18.02
C PHE A 19 2.98 -10.76 17.32
N THR A 20 3.48 -11.87 17.86
CA THR A 20 4.61 -12.61 17.28
C THR A 20 4.28 -13.12 15.87
N SER A 21 3.08 -13.66 15.67
CA SER A 21 2.62 -14.14 14.36
C SER A 21 2.54 -13.03 13.33
N TYR A 22 2.15 -11.82 13.74
CA TYR A 22 2.12 -10.63 12.87
C TYR A 22 3.54 -10.22 12.44
N ILE A 23 4.52 -10.20 13.36
CA ILE A 23 5.92 -9.90 13.03
C ILE A 23 6.49 -10.95 12.06
N LEU A 24 6.24 -12.23 12.34
CA LEU A 24 6.68 -13.34 11.49
C LEU A 24 6.03 -13.28 10.10
N LEU A 25 4.75 -12.89 10.01
CA LEU A 25 4.07 -12.66 8.73
C LEU A 25 4.77 -11.57 7.92
N CYS A 26 5.06 -10.41 8.53
CA CYS A 26 5.76 -9.31 7.87
C CYS A 26 7.14 -9.73 7.34
N LEU A 27 7.91 -10.46 8.16
CA LEU A 27 9.21 -10.98 7.78
C LEU A 27 9.11 -11.99 6.63
N THR A 28 8.19 -12.95 6.73
CA THR A 28 8.01 -14.01 5.72
C THR A 28 7.60 -13.43 4.37
N LEU A 29 6.67 -12.47 4.36
CA LEU A 29 6.26 -11.77 3.13
C LEU A 29 7.41 -10.99 2.50
N THR A 30 8.20 -10.30 3.33
CA THR A 30 9.38 -9.56 2.85
C THR A 30 10.39 -10.51 2.21
N LEU A 31 10.69 -11.64 2.87
CA LEU A 31 11.61 -12.65 2.35
C LEU A 31 11.08 -13.29 1.05
N LEU A 32 9.78 -13.59 0.97
CA LEU A 32 9.14 -14.11 -0.25
C LEU A 32 9.28 -13.15 -1.43
N ILE A 33 9.04 -11.86 -1.20
CA ILE A 33 9.16 -10.82 -2.22
C ILE A 33 10.63 -10.63 -2.63
N LEU A 34 11.55 -10.56 -1.67
CA LEU A 34 12.98 -10.44 -1.95
C LEU A 34 13.48 -11.65 -2.75
N HIS A 35 13.08 -12.87 -2.39
CA HIS A 35 13.41 -14.07 -3.15
C HIS A 35 12.92 -13.97 -4.60
N THR A 36 11.69 -13.49 -4.80
CA THR A 36 11.12 -13.26 -6.13
C THR A 36 11.93 -12.23 -6.94
N ILE A 37 12.33 -11.13 -6.30
CA ILE A 37 13.15 -10.07 -6.92
C ILE A 37 14.55 -10.58 -7.27
N PHE A 38 15.22 -11.28 -6.34
CA PHE A 38 16.56 -11.81 -6.55
C PHE A 38 16.59 -12.88 -7.64
N ALA A 39 15.57 -13.73 -7.72
CA ALA A 39 15.46 -14.71 -8.80
C ALA A 39 15.41 -14.03 -10.19
N LYS A 40 14.73 -12.88 -10.30
CA LYS A 40 14.68 -12.07 -11.54
C LYS A 40 15.97 -11.28 -11.79
N ALA A 41 16.66 -10.88 -10.73
CA ALA A 41 17.91 -10.11 -10.83
C ALA A 41 19.13 -10.95 -11.24
N ARG A 42 19.22 -12.21 -10.78
CA ARG A 42 20.36 -13.11 -11.04
C ARG A 42 20.82 -13.23 -12.50
N PRO A 43 19.94 -13.37 -13.51
CA PRO A 43 20.38 -13.51 -14.89
C PRO A 43 20.85 -12.18 -15.52
N LEU A 44 20.68 -11.03 -14.85
CA LEU A 44 21.00 -9.74 -15.44
C LEU A 44 22.50 -9.45 -15.36
N ARG A 45 23.12 -9.12 -16.51
CA ARG A 45 24.52 -8.68 -16.58
C ARG A 45 24.77 -7.28 -16.00
N SER A 46 23.73 -6.44 -16.00
CA SER A 46 23.77 -5.09 -15.46
C SER A 46 22.42 -4.74 -14.87
N TYR A 47 22.42 -3.99 -13.76
CA TYR A 47 21.19 -3.54 -13.13
C TYR A 47 20.59 -2.38 -13.91
N PRO A 48 19.30 -2.47 -14.31
CA PRO A 48 18.64 -1.39 -15.00
C PRO A 48 18.60 -0.09 -14.17
N ARG A 49 18.47 1.04 -14.86
CA ARG A 49 18.35 2.35 -14.22
C ARG A 49 17.16 2.34 -13.26
N GLY A 50 17.35 2.90 -12.07
CA GLY A 50 16.33 2.96 -11.02
C GLY A 50 16.34 1.80 -10.02
N SER A 51 16.99 0.66 -10.28
CA SER A 51 17.01 -0.46 -9.31
C SER A 51 17.59 -0.05 -7.96
N ARG A 52 18.73 0.64 -7.95
CA ARG A 52 19.35 1.15 -6.71
C ARG A 52 18.47 2.19 -6.01
N LEU A 53 17.77 3.03 -6.78
CA LEU A 53 16.88 4.05 -6.24
C LEU A 53 15.69 3.42 -5.51
N PHE A 54 14.99 2.49 -6.15
CA PHE A 54 13.85 1.82 -5.51
C PHE A 54 14.25 0.92 -4.34
N ALA A 55 15.44 0.29 -4.39
CA ALA A 55 15.98 -0.41 -3.24
C ALA A 55 16.24 0.54 -2.05
N ALA A 56 16.87 1.70 -2.30
CA ALA A 56 17.13 2.70 -1.26
C ALA A 56 15.82 3.30 -0.71
N LEU A 57 14.86 3.61 -1.57
CA LEU A 57 13.54 4.10 -1.16
C LEU A 57 12.76 3.05 -0.36
N ALA A 58 12.88 1.75 -0.70
CA ALA A 58 12.27 0.68 0.10
C ALA A 58 12.86 0.64 1.52
N VAL A 59 14.19 0.68 1.66
CA VAL A 59 14.85 0.70 2.98
C VAL A 59 14.44 1.94 3.77
N PHE A 60 14.42 3.10 3.12
CA PHE A 60 14.02 4.36 3.75
C PHE A 60 12.55 4.32 4.20
N SER A 61 11.64 3.85 3.34
CA SER A 61 10.23 3.65 3.68
C SER A 61 10.06 2.75 4.89
N LEU A 62 10.74 1.60 4.89
CA LEU A 62 10.68 0.67 6.02
C LEU A 62 11.16 1.32 7.32
N ALA A 63 12.27 2.06 7.28
CA ALA A 63 12.82 2.73 8.44
C ALA A 63 11.86 3.78 9.02
N VAL A 64 11.27 4.62 8.17
CA VAL A 64 10.32 5.66 8.58
C VAL A 64 9.04 5.06 9.17
N THR A 65 8.47 4.04 8.51
CA THR A 65 7.28 3.34 9.02
C THR A 65 7.54 2.72 10.39
N TRP A 66 8.63 1.96 10.53
CA TRP A 66 8.94 1.30 11.80
C TRP A 66 9.30 2.28 12.90
N TYR A 67 9.95 3.40 12.59
CA TYR A 67 10.18 4.46 13.55
C TYR A 67 8.87 4.95 14.19
N PHE A 68 7.87 5.31 13.37
CA PHE A 68 6.58 5.76 13.90
C PHE A 68 5.75 4.65 14.53
N MET A 69 5.83 3.42 14.02
CA MET A 69 5.17 2.26 14.63
C MET A 69 5.73 1.96 16.03
N LEU A 70 7.04 2.03 16.22
CA LEU A 70 7.68 1.91 17.54
C LEU A 70 7.30 3.07 18.47
N CYS A 71 7.23 4.31 17.94
CA CYS A 71 6.72 5.45 18.71
C CYS A 71 5.26 5.24 19.15
N PHE A 72 4.42 4.67 18.28
CA PHE A 72 3.04 4.33 18.61
C PHE A 72 2.96 3.23 19.68
N PHE A 73 3.75 2.17 19.57
CA PHE A 73 3.82 1.14 20.61
C PHE A 73 4.26 1.71 21.96
N ALA A 74 5.29 2.57 21.96
CA ALA A 74 5.73 3.25 23.18
C ALA A 74 4.63 4.16 23.76
N HIS A 75 3.90 4.90 22.90
CA HIS A 75 2.79 5.74 23.31
C HIS A 75 1.65 4.91 23.93
N SER A 76 1.18 3.87 23.22
CA SER A 76 0.13 2.97 23.71
C SER A 76 0.52 2.31 25.04
N TYR A 77 1.76 1.82 25.15
CA TYR A 77 2.25 1.22 26.39
C TYR A 77 2.24 2.20 27.56
N ARG A 78 2.73 3.44 27.38
CA ARG A 78 2.73 4.46 28.44
C ARG A 78 1.31 4.83 28.87
N THR A 79 0.39 4.99 27.93
CA THR A 79 -1.02 5.30 28.22
C THR A 79 -1.67 4.16 29.00
N TRP A 80 -1.49 2.91 28.57
CA TRP A 80 -1.97 1.73 29.29
C TRP A 80 -1.37 1.62 30.69
N ALA A 81 -0.05 1.82 30.83
CA ALA A 81 0.65 1.74 32.10
C ALA A 81 0.23 2.85 33.09
N SER A 82 -0.12 4.03 32.59
CA SER A 82 -0.60 5.15 33.42
C SER A 82 -2.06 5.00 33.89
N SER A 83 -2.89 4.34 33.07
CA SER A 83 -4.32 4.13 33.35
C SER A 83 -4.60 2.86 34.15
N SER A 84 -3.71 1.87 34.06
CA SER A 84 -3.81 0.64 34.83
C SER A 84 -3.16 0.85 36.20
N ASN A 85 -3.92 0.62 37.29
CA ASN A 85 -3.36 0.50 38.65
C ASN A 85 -2.31 -0.64 38.79
N TYR A 86 -1.97 -1.33 37.70
CA TYR A 86 -1.07 -2.48 37.62
C TYR A 86 0.33 -2.19 38.20
N ILE A 87 0.87 -0.97 38.04
CA ILE A 87 2.15 -0.56 38.64
C ILE A 87 2.07 -0.52 40.17
N VAL A 88 0.88 -0.25 40.73
CA VAL A 88 0.65 -0.16 42.18
C VAL A 88 0.35 -1.55 42.77
N THR A 89 -0.38 -2.41 42.06
CA THR A 89 -0.91 -3.67 42.64
C THR A 89 0.04 -4.86 42.59
N LEU A 90 0.96 -4.96 41.62
CA LEU A 90 1.87 -6.11 41.51
C LEU A 90 3.26 -5.85 42.10
N GLY A 91 3.50 -4.65 42.63
CA GLY A 91 4.86 -4.17 42.84
C GLY A 91 5.61 -4.18 41.51
N SER A 92 6.82 -3.63 41.49
CA SER A 92 7.71 -3.95 40.39
C SER A 92 7.96 -5.46 40.44
N GLU A 93 7.48 -6.22 39.45
CA GLU A 93 7.89 -7.61 39.22
C GLU A 93 9.40 -7.71 39.52
N PRO A 94 9.85 -8.62 40.40
CA PRO A 94 11.25 -8.69 40.80
C PRO A 94 12.13 -8.83 39.55
N GLY A 95 12.82 -7.75 39.15
CA GLY A 95 13.64 -7.69 37.94
C GLY A 95 13.25 -6.64 36.89
N GLY A 96 12.29 -5.75 37.15
CA GLY A 96 12.04 -4.58 36.28
C GLY A 96 11.51 -4.94 34.88
N ARG A 97 10.88 -6.10 34.73
CA ARG A 97 10.37 -6.58 33.45
C ARG A 97 9.11 -5.81 33.04
N MET A 98 9.10 -5.29 31.82
CA MET A 98 7.91 -4.67 31.24
C MET A 98 6.80 -5.73 31.06
N PRO A 99 5.59 -5.55 31.62
CA PRO A 99 4.47 -6.49 31.48
C PRO A 99 3.83 -6.42 30.07
N LEU A 100 4.59 -6.77 29.03
CA LEU A 100 4.17 -6.68 27.62
C LEU A 100 2.95 -7.56 27.32
N GLY A 101 2.86 -8.73 27.95
CA GLY A 101 1.72 -9.64 27.77
C GLY A 101 0.39 -9.03 28.23
N ALA A 102 0.39 -8.35 29.38
CA ALA A 102 -0.79 -7.68 29.91
C ALA A 102 -1.15 -6.46 29.05
N TRP A 103 -0.16 -5.65 28.67
CA TRP A 103 -0.35 -4.53 27.75
C TRP A 103 -1.02 -4.96 26.43
N LEU A 104 -0.50 -6.00 25.77
CA LEU A 104 -1.04 -6.50 24.50
C LEU A 104 -2.42 -7.16 24.66
N ARG A 105 -2.73 -7.72 25.82
CA ARG A 105 -4.05 -8.30 26.11
C ARG A 105 -5.12 -7.22 26.21
N ASP A 106 -4.78 -6.13 26.89
CA ASP A 106 -5.74 -5.11 27.28
C ASP A 106 -5.84 -3.99 26.24
N SER A 107 -4.81 -3.83 25.39
CA SER A 107 -4.78 -2.85 24.30
C SER A 107 -5.29 -3.44 23.00
N LYS A 108 -6.17 -2.71 22.30
CA LYS A 108 -6.66 -3.07 20.96
C LYS A 108 -5.84 -2.32 19.91
N LEU A 109 -4.54 -2.60 19.83
CA LEU A 109 -3.55 -1.81 19.08
C LEU A 109 -4.01 -1.38 17.67
N PHE A 110 -4.55 -2.29 16.86
CA PHE A 110 -5.04 -1.96 15.53
C PHE A 110 -6.26 -1.03 15.54
N LYS A 111 -7.21 -1.27 16.45
CA LYS A 111 -8.40 -0.42 16.61
C LYS A 111 -8.00 0.96 17.10
N GLU A 112 -7.08 1.03 18.06
CA GLU A 112 -6.55 2.28 18.62
C GLU A 112 -5.77 3.06 17.57
N ALA A 113 -4.87 2.42 16.83
CA ALA A 113 -4.07 3.07 15.79
C ALA A 113 -4.96 3.72 14.72
N TRP A 114 -5.87 2.95 14.13
CA TRP A 114 -6.77 3.46 13.09
C TRP A 114 -7.83 4.41 13.64
N GLY A 115 -8.32 4.17 14.85
CA GLY A 115 -9.23 5.09 15.54
C GLY A 115 -8.56 6.46 15.74
N SER A 116 -7.33 6.48 16.27
CA SER A 116 -6.55 7.70 16.43
C SER A 116 -6.24 8.38 15.10
N ALA A 117 -5.91 7.60 14.05
CA ALA A 117 -5.58 8.11 12.72
C ALA A 117 -6.76 8.75 11.97
N MET A 118 -8.00 8.52 12.43
CA MET A 118 -9.21 9.04 11.80
C MET A 118 -10.07 9.90 12.75
N ALA A 119 -9.61 10.11 13.99
CA ALA A 119 -10.41 10.73 15.05
C ALA A 119 -10.80 12.19 14.78
N THR A 120 -9.98 12.94 14.04
CA THR A 120 -10.23 14.34 13.70
C THR A 120 -10.20 14.53 12.18
N PRO A 121 -10.81 15.61 11.64
CA PRO A 121 -10.79 15.87 10.20
C PRO A 121 -9.38 15.93 9.59
N GLY A 122 -8.42 16.59 10.24
CA GLY A 122 -7.04 16.66 9.76
C GLY A 122 -6.34 15.31 9.71
N ARG A 123 -6.55 14.46 10.73
CA ARG A 123 -6.02 13.08 10.77
C ARG A 123 -6.66 12.19 9.72
N PHE A 124 -8.00 12.27 9.61
CA PHE A 124 -8.76 11.57 8.58
C PHE A 124 -8.31 11.99 7.17
N TRP A 125 -7.96 13.27 6.97
CA TRP A 125 -7.45 13.76 5.69
C TRP A 125 -6.18 13.03 5.24
N TRP A 126 -5.27 12.67 6.14
CA TRP A 126 -4.10 11.86 5.79
C TRP A 126 -4.47 10.40 5.51
N SER A 127 -5.33 9.84 6.35
CA SER A 127 -5.78 8.45 6.24
C SER A 127 -6.59 8.19 4.96
N GLN A 128 -7.42 9.15 4.52
CA GLN A 128 -8.15 9.01 3.26
C GLN A 128 -7.20 8.98 2.05
N GLN A 129 -6.07 9.71 2.08
CA GLN A 129 -5.12 9.70 0.96
C GLN A 129 -4.56 8.30 0.71
N ILE A 130 -4.21 7.57 1.78
CA ILE A 130 -3.66 6.22 1.62
C ILE A 130 -4.73 5.24 1.12
N PHE A 131 -5.98 5.32 1.60
CA PHE A 131 -7.05 4.44 1.12
C PHE A 131 -7.32 4.61 -0.38
N TYR A 132 -7.31 5.85 -0.86
CA TYR A 132 -7.60 6.12 -2.27
C TYR A 132 -6.39 5.84 -3.16
N GLY A 133 -5.18 6.17 -2.71
CA GLY A 133 -3.95 5.83 -3.41
C GLY A 133 -3.78 4.33 -3.58
N THR A 134 -4.16 3.53 -2.57
CA THR A 134 -4.07 2.07 -2.62
C THR A 134 -5.02 1.42 -3.62
N ALA A 135 -6.20 2.01 -3.87
CA ALA A 135 -7.10 1.53 -4.92
C ALA A 135 -6.46 1.65 -6.32
N GLY A 136 -5.81 2.79 -6.61
CA GLY A 136 -5.03 2.96 -7.84
C GLY A 136 -3.82 2.02 -7.90
N TRP A 137 -3.10 1.87 -6.79
CA TRP A 137 -1.95 0.99 -6.68
C TRP A 137 -2.30 -0.49 -6.89
N SER A 138 -3.46 -0.94 -6.40
CA SER A 138 -3.97 -2.30 -6.60
C SER A 138 -4.14 -2.63 -8.09
N VAL A 139 -4.78 -1.73 -8.85
CA VAL A 139 -4.91 -1.85 -10.31
C VAL A 139 -3.54 -1.87 -10.98
N PHE A 140 -2.61 -1.03 -10.52
CA PHE A 140 -1.25 -0.97 -11.05
C PHE A 140 -0.49 -2.29 -10.83
N ILE A 141 -0.57 -2.88 -9.63
CA ILE A 141 0.03 -4.20 -9.35
C ILE A 141 -0.54 -5.27 -10.27
N GLY A 142 -1.87 -5.38 -10.36
CA GLY A 142 -2.50 -6.41 -11.19
C GLY A 142 -2.12 -6.29 -12.66
N ARG A 143 -2.09 -5.07 -13.16
CA ARG A 143 -1.73 -4.77 -14.53
C ARG A 143 -0.26 -5.03 -14.84
N GLU A 144 0.67 -4.35 -14.16
CA GLU A 144 2.10 -4.47 -14.45
C GLU A 144 2.64 -5.84 -14.07
N GLY A 145 2.13 -6.40 -12.98
CA GLY A 145 2.47 -7.73 -12.52
C GLY A 145 2.10 -8.81 -13.54
N HIS A 146 0.89 -8.73 -14.10
CA HIS A 146 0.46 -9.60 -15.20
C HIS A 146 1.35 -9.41 -16.44
N ARG A 147 1.49 -8.17 -16.89
CA ARG A 147 2.21 -7.83 -18.12
C ARG A 147 3.67 -8.29 -18.11
N ARG A 148 4.30 -8.29 -16.94
CA ARG A 148 5.71 -8.68 -16.73
C ARG A 148 5.88 -10.07 -16.11
N ARG A 149 4.79 -10.81 -15.92
CA ARG A 149 4.75 -12.15 -15.31
C ARG A 149 5.50 -12.18 -13.97
N ILE A 150 5.21 -11.20 -13.11
CA ILE A 150 5.72 -11.15 -11.73
C ILE A 150 4.82 -12.08 -10.90
N PRO A 151 5.38 -13.11 -10.23
CA PRO A 151 4.58 -14.03 -9.43
C PRO A 151 4.21 -13.42 -8.07
N HIS A 152 3.28 -14.06 -7.36
CA HIS A 152 2.90 -13.70 -5.99
C HIS A 152 2.46 -12.23 -5.81
N LEU A 153 1.69 -11.67 -6.75
CA LEU A 153 1.21 -10.27 -6.68
C LEU A 153 0.42 -9.98 -5.39
N TRP A 154 -0.28 -10.97 -4.86
CA TRP A 154 -0.98 -10.90 -3.58
C TRP A 154 -0.02 -10.57 -2.42
N ALA A 155 1.23 -11.03 -2.45
CA ALA A 155 2.19 -10.81 -1.38
C ALA A 155 2.60 -9.34 -1.30
N PHE A 156 2.74 -8.66 -2.45
CA PHE A 156 3.01 -7.21 -2.49
C PHE A 156 1.84 -6.43 -1.89
N MET A 157 0.60 -6.78 -2.27
CA MET A 157 -0.60 -6.15 -1.71
C MET A 157 -0.70 -6.38 -0.21
N LEU A 158 -0.53 -7.62 0.25
CA LEU A 158 -0.60 -7.96 1.67
C LEU A 158 0.50 -7.28 2.47
N LEU A 159 1.74 -7.27 1.98
CA LEU A 159 2.86 -6.56 2.61
C LEU A 159 2.55 -5.06 2.76
N GLY A 160 1.94 -4.47 1.74
CA GLY A 160 1.48 -3.08 1.79
C GLY A 160 0.49 -2.83 2.91
N GLN A 161 -0.49 -3.72 3.09
CA GLN A 161 -1.53 -3.57 4.11
C GLN A 161 -1.03 -3.84 5.54
N VAL A 162 -0.06 -4.75 5.71
CA VAL A 162 0.42 -5.15 7.05
C VAL A 162 1.66 -4.37 7.51
N VAL A 163 2.45 -3.79 6.59
CA VAL A 163 3.65 -2.99 6.94
C VAL A 163 3.46 -1.53 6.51
N ALA A 164 3.60 -1.26 5.21
CA ALA A 164 3.47 0.07 4.63
C ALA A 164 3.35 -0.02 3.11
N ILE A 165 2.51 0.83 2.53
CA ILE A 165 2.26 0.86 1.10
C ILE A 165 3.49 1.37 0.35
N SER A 166 4.20 2.38 0.87
CA SER A 166 5.41 2.91 0.21
C SER A 166 6.53 1.88 0.16
N PHE A 167 6.72 1.10 1.23
CA PHE A 167 7.70 0.01 1.27
C PHE A 167 7.38 -1.05 0.21
N ALA A 168 6.15 -1.56 0.20
CA ALA A 168 5.71 -2.54 -0.77
C ALA A 168 5.72 -2.00 -2.21
N SER A 169 5.37 -0.73 -2.41
CA SER A 169 5.42 -0.04 -3.72
C SER A 169 6.83 0.01 -4.26
N ASN A 170 7.81 0.38 -3.44
CA ASN A 170 9.21 0.44 -3.85
C ASN A 170 9.77 -0.95 -4.19
N LEU A 171 9.43 -1.99 -3.42
CA LEU A 171 9.79 -3.37 -3.76
C LEU A 171 9.11 -3.85 -5.05
N PHE A 172 7.84 -3.49 -5.27
CA PHE A 172 7.14 -3.81 -6.50
C PHE A 172 7.75 -3.11 -7.72
N LEU A 173 8.06 -1.81 -7.62
CA LEU A 173 8.73 -1.07 -8.68
C LEU A 173 10.14 -1.62 -8.96
N LEU A 174 10.86 -2.04 -7.92
CA LEU A 174 12.13 -2.76 -8.09
C LEU A 174 11.92 -4.06 -8.89
N ALA A 175 10.89 -4.85 -8.57
CA ALA A 175 10.53 -6.05 -9.32
C ALA A 175 10.17 -5.74 -10.78
N VAL A 176 9.43 -4.65 -11.02
CA VAL A 176 9.04 -4.17 -12.35
C VAL A 176 10.26 -3.77 -13.18
N VAL A 177 11.20 -3.02 -12.61
CA VAL A 177 12.45 -2.61 -13.29
C VAL A 177 13.31 -3.81 -13.65
N LEU A 178 13.34 -4.83 -12.79
CA LEU A 178 14.12 -6.05 -13.00
C LEU A 178 13.41 -7.10 -13.87
N SER A 179 12.14 -6.89 -14.23
CA SER A 179 11.35 -7.82 -15.04
C SER A 179 11.10 -7.23 -16.44
N PRO A 180 11.88 -7.60 -17.46
CA PRO A 180 11.68 -7.12 -18.83
C PRO A 180 10.34 -7.59 -19.39
N LEU A 181 9.83 -6.88 -20.40
CA LEU A 181 8.64 -7.31 -21.13
C LEU A 181 8.96 -8.56 -21.97
N PRO A 182 8.04 -9.55 -22.05
CA PRO A 182 8.28 -10.80 -22.78
C PRO A 182 8.68 -10.65 -24.25
N ASP A 183 8.29 -9.57 -24.91
CA ASP A 183 8.55 -9.34 -26.34
C ASP A 183 9.91 -8.65 -26.61
N SER A 184 10.78 -8.50 -25.61
CA SER A 184 12.13 -7.97 -25.80
C SER A 184 13.03 -9.01 -26.48
N PRO A 185 13.65 -8.71 -27.64
CA PRO A 185 14.28 -9.69 -28.55
C PRO A 185 15.59 -10.34 -28.06
N SER A 186 15.83 -10.47 -26.75
CA SER A 186 17.18 -10.68 -26.22
C SER A 186 17.49 -12.01 -25.54
N THR A 187 16.67 -13.07 -25.64
CA THR A 187 17.11 -14.39 -25.12
C THR A 187 16.54 -15.58 -25.90
N GLU A 188 17.31 -16.11 -26.85
CA GLU A 188 16.97 -17.28 -27.69
C GLU A 188 17.03 -18.64 -26.97
N SER A 189 17.46 -18.72 -25.70
CA SER A 189 17.75 -20.02 -25.07
C SER A 189 16.62 -20.65 -24.23
N GLY A 190 15.40 -20.10 -24.25
CA GLY A 190 14.23 -20.60 -23.47
C GLY A 190 13.02 -21.07 -24.30
N LEU A 191 13.11 -20.95 -25.62
CA LEU A 191 11.99 -20.98 -26.58
C LEU A 191 11.16 -22.28 -26.61
N GLU A 192 11.71 -23.41 -26.19
CA GLU A 192 11.03 -24.70 -26.29
C GLU A 192 10.13 -25.03 -25.08
N LYS A 193 10.52 -24.60 -23.88
CA LYS A 193 9.70 -24.73 -22.66
C LYS A 193 8.57 -23.70 -22.60
N GLU A 194 8.79 -22.53 -23.22
CA GLU A 194 7.80 -21.44 -23.29
C GLU A 194 6.72 -21.69 -24.35
N ARG A 195 7.05 -22.36 -25.48
CA ARG A 195 6.09 -22.72 -26.54
C ARG A 195 4.99 -23.68 -26.10
N LEU A 196 5.25 -24.57 -25.15
CA LEU A 196 4.22 -25.48 -24.61
C LEU A 196 3.35 -24.82 -23.55
N GLN A 197 3.86 -23.81 -22.83
CA GLN A 197 3.04 -22.96 -21.94
C GLN A 197 2.26 -21.88 -22.70
N SER A 198 2.63 -21.55 -23.94
CA SER A 198 2.09 -20.41 -24.68
C SER A 198 0.64 -20.58 -25.14
N LYS A 199 0.11 -21.81 -25.25
CA LYS A 199 -1.27 -22.02 -25.72
C LYS A 199 -2.34 -21.55 -24.73
N TYR A 200 -1.98 -21.46 -23.44
CA TYR A 200 -2.87 -21.01 -22.36
C TYR A 200 -2.37 -19.76 -21.63
N ALA A 201 -1.18 -19.25 -21.98
CA ALA A 201 -0.65 -18.03 -21.42
C ALA A 201 -1.43 -16.82 -21.96
N LYS A 202 -2.08 -16.10 -21.05
CA LYS A 202 -2.78 -14.85 -21.38
C LYS A 202 -1.79 -13.84 -21.99
N PRO A 203 -2.13 -13.17 -23.10
CA PRO A 203 -1.24 -12.19 -23.71
C PRO A 203 -1.01 -10.99 -22.77
N PRO A 204 0.09 -10.23 -22.95
CA PRO A 204 0.36 -9.01 -22.18
C PRO A 204 -0.74 -7.93 -22.33
N THR A 205 -1.51 -7.98 -23.42
CA THR A 205 -2.64 -7.08 -23.71
C THR A 205 -3.98 -7.57 -23.13
N TRP A 206 -4.00 -8.73 -22.47
CA TRP A 206 -5.19 -9.26 -21.82
C TRP A 206 -5.58 -8.44 -20.60
N THR A 207 -6.87 -8.15 -20.46
CA THR A 207 -7.44 -7.50 -19.28
C THR A 207 -8.62 -8.29 -18.73
N PRO A 208 -8.84 -8.29 -17.41
CA PRO A 208 -10.03 -8.91 -16.84
C PRO A 208 -11.31 -8.15 -17.24
N PRO A 209 -12.49 -8.78 -17.13
CA PRO A 209 -13.77 -8.10 -17.29
C PRO A 209 -13.87 -6.86 -16.42
N LEU A 210 -14.29 -5.74 -17.01
CA LEU A 210 -14.51 -4.51 -16.26
C LEU A 210 -15.57 -4.67 -15.16
N LEU A 211 -16.54 -5.56 -15.35
CA LEU A 211 -17.56 -5.88 -14.34
C LEU A 211 -16.96 -6.50 -13.06
N LEU A 212 -15.82 -7.20 -13.17
CA LEU A 212 -15.12 -7.77 -12.01
C LEU A 212 -14.07 -6.82 -11.44
N LEU A 213 -13.62 -5.83 -12.23
CA LEU A 213 -12.59 -4.87 -11.86
C LEU A 213 -13.17 -3.61 -11.21
N ILE A 214 -14.26 -3.05 -11.75
CA ILE A 214 -14.79 -1.74 -11.35
C ILE A 214 -15.48 -1.75 -9.98
N PRO A 215 -16.42 -2.68 -9.66
CA PRO A 215 -17.10 -2.69 -8.38
C PRO A 215 -16.17 -2.70 -7.15
N PRO A 216 -15.13 -3.57 -7.07
CA PRO A 216 -14.25 -3.55 -5.90
C PRO A 216 -13.44 -2.26 -5.78
N ILE A 217 -13.09 -1.60 -6.90
CA ILE A 217 -12.44 -0.29 -6.89
C ILE A 217 -13.40 0.77 -6.34
N ILE A 218 -14.63 0.84 -6.86
CA ILE A 218 -15.64 1.82 -6.41
C ILE A 218 -15.93 1.64 -4.92
N LEU A 219 -16.16 0.40 -4.47
CA LEU A 219 -16.41 0.13 -3.05
C LEU A 219 -15.20 0.48 -2.17
N SER A 220 -13.97 0.25 -2.66
CA SER A 220 -12.75 0.64 -1.94
C SER A 220 -12.58 2.15 -1.82
N LEU A 221 -13.15 2.94 -2.75
CA LEU A 221 -13.17 4.40 -2.69
C LEU A 221 -14.35 4.95 -1.88
N LEU A 222 -15.50 4.29 -1.89
CA LEU A 222 -16.70 4.78 -1.20
C LEU A 222 -16.69 4.48 0.30
N ILE A 223 -16.38 3.24 0.69
CA ILE A 223 -16.49 2.79 2.08
C ILE A 223 -15.67 3.66 3.05
N PRO A 224 -14.40 4.02 2.77
CA PRO A 224 -13.61 4.87 3.67
C PRO A 224 -14.25 6.23 3.97
N SER A 225 -14.95 6.82 3.00
CA SER A 225 -15.64 8.10 3.16
C SER A 225 -16.76 8.06 4.22
N PHE A 226 -17.28 6.86 4.49
CA PHE A 226 -18.34 6.65 5.48
C PHE A 226 -17.82 6.14 6.83
N LEU A 227 -16.51 5.95 7.02
CA LEU A 227 -15.96 5.43 8.27
C LEU A 227 -16.08 6.35 9.50
N PRO A 228 -15.94 7.69 9.42
CA PRO A 228 -15.86 8.55 10.60
C PRO A 228 -17.02 8.42 11.61
N PRO A 229 -18.30 8.32 11.19
CA PRO A 229 -19.41 8.11 12.12
C PRO A 229 -19.35 6.78 12.89
N TYR A 230 -18.59 5.79 12.42
CA TYR A 230 -18.55 4.45 13.00
C TYR A 230 -17.35 4.21 13.93
N LEU A 231 -16.43 5.16 14.10
CA LEU A 231 -15.15 4.97 14.84
C LEU A 231 -15.33 4.40 16.26
N SER A 232 -16.40 4.80 16.96
CA SER A 232 -16.71 4.34 18.32
C SER A 232 -17.49 3.02 18.36
N THR A 233 -18.02 2.55 17.22
CA THR A 233 -18.90 1.39 17.13
C THR A 233 -18.13 0.07 16.99
N SER A 234 -18.84 -1.06 17.10
CA SER A 234 -18.32 -2.39 16.77
C SER A 234 -18.17 -2.61 15.25
N LEU A 235 -18.85 -1.81 14.43
CA LEU A 235 -18.81 -1.90 12.96
C LEU A 235 -17.55 -1.29 12.36
N PHE A 236 -16.79 -0.50 13.12
CA PHE A 236 -15.58 0.17 12.63
C PHE A 236 -14.59 -0.78 11.94
N LEU A 237 -14.15 -1.83 12.64
CA LEU A 237 -13.14 -2.75 12.11
C LEU A 237 -13.69 -3.59 10.93
N PRO A 238 -14.92 -4.15 10.98
CA PRO A 238 -15.51 -4.81 9.82
C PRO A 238 -15.59 -3.91 8.58
N LEU A 239 -16.05 -2.66 8.73
CA LEU A 239 -16.14 -1.71 7.62
C LEU A 239 -14.76 -1.34 7.09
N LEU A 240 -13.77 -1.16 7.97
CA LEU A 240 -12.39 -0.92 7.58
C LEU A 240 -11.79 -2.11 6.83
N LEU A 241 -12.14 -3.35 7.18
CA LEU A 241 -11.58 -4.56 6.57
C LEU A 241 -12.08 -4.80 5.13
N ILE A 242 -13.31 -4.40 4.80
CA ILE A 242 -13.87 -4.60 3.45
C ILE A 242 -12.97 -4.04 2.34
N PRO A 243 -12.58 -2.75 2.33
CA PRO A 243 -11.70 -2.21 1.29
C PRO A 243 -10.35 -2.96 1.25
N HIS A 244 -9.79 -3.34 2.40
CA HIS A 244 -8.55 -4.13 2.47
C HIS A 244 -8.68 -5.46 1.70
N LEU A 245 -9.80 -6.17 1.85
CA LEU A 245 -10.06 -7.40 1.10
C LEU A 245 -10.29 -7.14 -0.39
N LEU A 246 -11.04 -6.10 -0.73
CA LEU A 246 -11.34 -5.75 -2.12
C LEU A 246 -10.09 -5.37 -2.92
N LEU A 247 -9.09 -4.76 -2.27
CA LEU A 247 -7.81 -4.40 -2.89
C LEU A 247 -6.99 -5.59 -3.39
N PHE A 248 -7.31 -6.84 -2.97
CA PHE A 248 -6.67 -8.03 -3.52
C PHE A 248 -7.22 -8.45 -4.89
N ILE A 249 -8.43 -7.98 -5.26
CA ILE A 249 -9.10 -8.46 -6.46
C ILE A 249 -8.28 -8.11 -7.72
N PRO A 250 -7.89 -6.86 -8.00
CA PRO A 250 -7.15 -6.55 -9.22
C PRO A 250 -5.83 -7.33 -9.39
N PRO A 251 -4.98 -7.50 -8.34
CA PRO A 251 -3.80 -8.36 -8.40
C PRO A 251 -4.07 -9.84 -8.69
N LEU A 252 -5.22 -10.37 -8.23
CA LEU A 252 -5.54 -11.80 -8.32
C LEU A 252 -6.28 -12.19 -9.61
N LEU A 253 -7.06 -11.28 -10.21
CA LEU A 253 -7.86 -11.59 -11.41
C LEU A 253 -7.05 -12.21 -12.56
N PRO A 254 -5.81 -11.76 -12.89
CA PRO A 254 -5.02 -12.36 -13.95
C PRO A 254 -4.59 -13.81 -13.66
N SER A 255 -4.43 -14.20 -12.39
CA SER A 255 -4.12 -15.59 -12.02
C SER A 255 -5.35 -16.48 -11.89
N LEU A 256 -6.50 -15.92 -11.48
CA LEU A 256 -7.69 -16.71 -11.14
C LEU A 256 -8.63 -16.94 -12.33
N LEU A 257 -8.73 -15.98 -13.24
CA LEU A 257 -9.70 -16.09 -14.34
C LEU A 257 -9.18 -16.93 -15.51
N PRO A 258 -10.05 -17.66 -16.23
CA PRO A 258 -9.69 -18.21 -17.53
C PRO A 258 -9.36 -17.12 -18.56
N ALA A 259 -8.54 -17.43 -19.56
CA ALA A 259 -8.23 -16.49 -20.65
C ALA A 259 -9.49 -16.04 -21.41
N SER A 260 -10.47 -16.94 -21.58
CA SER A 260 -11.73 -16.70 -22.28
C SER A 260 -12.66 -15.68 -21.61
N TRP A 261 -12.46 -15.41 -20.32
CA TRP A 261 -13.32 -14.47 -19.60
C TRP A 261 -12.90 -13.02 -19.85
N GLY A 262 -11.63 -12.76 -20.10
CA GLY A 262 -11.13 -11.40 -20.32
C GLY A 262 -11.12 -10.99 -21.79
N THR A 263 -10.59 -9.79 -22.03
CA THR A 263 -10.47 -9.21 -23.37
C THR A 263 -9.00 -9.06 -23.72
N ALA A 264 -8.57 -9.66 -24.83
CA ALA A 264 -7.26 -9.40 -25.40
C ALA A 264 -7.38 -8.21 -26.38
N TYR A 265 -6.70 -7.11 -26.07
CA TYR A 265 -6.70 -5.94 -26.93
C TYR A 265 -5.73 -6.10 -28.10
N PRO A 266 -6.01 -5.46 -29.26
CA PRO A 266 -5.19 -5.59 -30.46
C PRO A 266 -3.79 -4.97 -30.32
N SER A 267 -3.60 -4.05 -29.37
CA SER A 267 -2.32 -3.39 -29.15
C SER A 267 -2.13 -3.00 -27.69
N ILE A 268 -0.86 -2.84 -27.28
CA ILE A 268 -0.50 -2.31 -25.96
C ILE A 268 -1.12 -0.91 -25.77
N ALA A 269 -1.12 -0.07 -26.82
CA ALA A 269 -1.69 1.27 -26.75
C ALA A 269 -3.20 1.27 -26.43
N ALA A 270 -3.96 0.29 -26.95
CA ALA A 270 -5.39 0.16 -26.62
C ALA A 270 -5.59 -0.23 -25.14
N THR A 271 -4.78 -1.14 -24.62
CA THR A 271 -4.76 -1.49 -23.19
C THR A 271 -4.34 -0.28 -22.33
N GLU A 272 -3.31 0.48 -22.73
CA GLU A 272 -2.88 1.72 -22.05
C GLU A 272 -4.01 2.75 -21.98
N LYS A 273 -4.78 2.94 -23.07
CA LYS A 273 -5.92 3.85 -23.11
C LYS A 273 -7.03 3.44 -22.12
N LEU A 274 -7.33 2.14 -22.03
CA LEU A 274 -8.30 1.62 -21.07
C LEU A 274 -7.89 1.94 -19.62
N TYR A 275 -6.68 1.55 -19.23
CA TYR A 275 -6.20 1.80 -17.87
C TYR A 275 -6.03 3.30 -17.60
N SER A 276 -5.61 4.10 -18.57
CA SER A 276 -5.56 5.56 -18.47
C SER A 276 -6.92 6.17 -18.14
N ASN A 277 -7.99 5.68 -18.78
CA ASN A 277 -9.36 6.10 -18.46
C ASN A 277 -9.76 5.64 -17.05
N LEU A 278 -9.45 4.40 -16.67
CA LEU A 278 -9.72 3.88 -15.33
C LEU A 278 -9.03 4.71 -14.23
N TYR A 279 -7.74 5.02 -14.40
CA TYR A 279 -7.00 5.89 -13.48
C TYR A 279 -7.58 7.30 -13.43
N SER A 280 -8.06 7.83 -14.57
CA SER A 280 -8.73 9.14 -14.59
C SER A 280 -10.03 9.11 -13.77
N CYS A 281 -10.80 8.02 -13.82
CA CYS A 281 -11.99 7.84 -12.99
C CYS A 281 -11.63 7.73 -11.50
N ILE A 282 -10.64 6.89 -11.15
CA ILE A 282 -10.15 6.76 -9.76
C ILE A 282 -9.70 8.12 -9.24
N PHE A 283 -8.93 8.85 -10.04
CA PHE A 283 -8.47 10.19 -9.72
C PHE A 283 -9.62 11.18 -9.52
N PHE A 284 -10.63 11.14 -10.40
CA PHE A 284 -11.79 12.00 -10.27
C PHE A 284 -12.54 11.74 -8.95
N PHE A 285 -12.80 10.48 -8.61
CA PHE A 285 -13.42 10.12 -7.34
C PHE A 285 -12.55 10.49 -6.13
N TRP A 286 -11.24 10.29 -6.23
CA TRP A 286 -10.28 10.73 -5.20
C TRP A 286 -10.32 12.24 -4.97
N ALA A 287 -10.26 13.02 -6.05
CA ALA A 287 -10.30 14.48 -5.99
C ALA A 287 -11.64 14.98 -5.45
N MET A 288 -12.75 14.35 -5.86
CA MET A 288 -14.09 14.67 -5.37
C MET A 288 -14.22 14.33 -3.88
N ALA A 289 -13.76 13.16 -3.44
CA ALA A 289 -13.81 12.74 -2.05
C ALA A 289 -12.90 13.59 -1.16
N THR A 290 -11.70 13.94 -1.64
CA THR A 290 -10.79 14.87 -0.95
C THR A 290 -11.40 16.26 -0.88
N ALA A 291 -12.01 16.74 -1.98
CA ALA A 291 -12.75 17.99 -1.97
C ALA A 291 -13.89 17.90 -0.96
N GLN A 292 -14.74 16.87 -0.96
CA GLN A 292 -15.79 16.71 0.06
C GLN A 292 -15.23 16.65 1.49
N GLY A 293 -14.12 15.94 1.73
CA GLY A 293 -13.47 15.87 3.03
C GLY A 293 -12.84 17.19 3.48
N VAL A 294 -12.55 18.11 2.56
CA VAL A 294 -12.10 19.48 2.83
C VAL A 294 -13.30 20.46 2.90
N TRP A 295 -14.32 20.24 2.08
CA TRP A 295 -15.48 21.12 1.89
C TRP A 295 -16.60 20.88 2.91
N LEU A 296 -16.83 19.65 3.40
CA LEU A 296 -17.77 19.40 4.50
C LEU A 296 -17.26 20.02 5.82
N PRO A 297 -15.95 20.00 6.12
CA PRO A 297 -15.37 20.78 7.21
C PRO A 297 -15.00 22.22 6.84
N ALA A 298 -15.29 22.72 5.63
CA ALA A 298 -15.04 24.13 5.24
C ALA A 298 -15.99 25.13 5.95
N ARG A 299 -16.55 24.75 7.10
CA ARG A 299 -16.92 25.69 8.16
C ARG A 299 -15.82 25.86 9.24
N GLY A 300 -14.63 25.26 9.11
CA GLY A 300 -13.56 25.43 10.11
C GLY A 300 -12.16 24.83 9.89
N VAL A 301 -11.94 23.79 9.05
CA VAL A 301 -10.60 23.14 8.99
C VAL A 301 -9.68 23.86 8.00
N ASN A 302 -8.60 24.47 8.50
CA ASN A 302 -7.57 25.12 7.68
C ASN A 302 -6.44 24.13 7.30
N MET A 303 -5.61 24.48 6.31
CA MET A 303 -4.47 23.63 5.91
C MET A 303 -3.47 23.43 7.06
N THR A 304 -3.31 24.42 7.93
CA THR A 304 -2.42 24.34 9.08
C THR A 304 -2.82 23.18 10.00
N GLU A 305 -4.10 23.00 10.32
CA GLU A 305 -4.61 21.89 11.12
C GLU A 305 -4.33 20.52 10.48
N ILE A 306 -4.38 20.43 9.14
CA ILE A 306 -4.03 19.20 8.41
C ILE A 306 -2.53 18.88 8.59
N PHE A 307 -1.67 19.90 8.54
CA PHE A 307 -0.23 19.72 8.73
C PHE A 307 0.16 19.51 10.20
N GLU A 308 -0.51 20.17 11.14
CA GLU A 308 -0.31 19.96 12.58
C GLU A 308 -0.67 18.52 12.97
N ALA A 309 -1.76 17.97 12.40
CA ALA A 309 -2.17 16.59 12.60
C ALA A 309 -1.07 15.57 12.29
N LEU A 310 -0.11 15.89 11.41
CA LEU A 310 1.02 15.04 11.05
C LEU A 310 1.83 14.60 12.28
N TYR A 311 1.95 15.47 13.29
CA TYR A 311 2.81 15.24 14.46
C TYR A 311 2.05 15.13 15.78
N GLU A 312 0.72 15.27 15.77
CA GLU A 312 -0.11 15.16 16.98
C GLU A 312 -0.05 13.75 17.61
N HIS A 313 0.02 12.71 16.79
CA HIS A 313 -0.06 11.34 17.27
C HIS A 313 0.74 10.39 16.37
N PRO A 314 1.56 9.47 16.92
CA PRO A 314 2.47 8.64 16.14
C PRO A 314 1.77 7.73 15.11
N ALA A 315 0.53 7.28 15.39
CA ALA A 315 -0.26 6.54 14.41
C ALA A 315 -0.60 7.38 13.17
N VAL A 316 -0.90 8.68 13.34
CA VAL A 316 -1.18 9.60 12.23
C VAL A 316 0.11 9.84 11.46
N SER A 317 1.22 10.11 12.16
CA SER A 317 2.53 10.31 11.57
C SER A 317 2.93 9.12 10.69
N SER A 318 2.72 7.89 11.17
CA SER A 318 3.02 6.67 10.40
C SER A 318 2.27 6.64 9.05
N VAL A 319 0.97 6.94 9.05
CA VAL A 319 0.14 6.92 7.82
C VAL A 319 0.51 8.07 6.90
N ALA A 320 0.64 9.28 7.43
CA ALA A 320 0.91 10.47 6.65
C ALA A 320 2.30 10.45 6.00
N TRP A 321 3.33 9.97 6.72
CA TRP A 321 4.64 9.76 6.12
C TRP A 321 4.63 8.66 5.06
N ASP A 322 3.83 7.60 5.23
CA ASP A 322 3.65 6.58 4.18
C ASP A 322 3.05 7.19 2.91
N VAL A 323 2.07 8.09 3.05
CA VAL A 323 1.50 8.86 1.92
C VAL A 323 2.58 9.71 1.24
N MET A 324 3.36 10.49 1.99
CA MET A 324 4.45 11.31 1.43
C MET A 324 5.48 10.47 0.69
N LEU A 325 5.87 9.33 1.24
CA LEU A 325 6.82 8.41 0.63
C LEU A 325 6.25 7.73 -0.62
N CYS A 326 4.94 7.44 -0.66
CA CYS A 326 4.28 7.01 -1.89
C CYS A 326 4.37 8.11 -2.97
N SER A 327 4.16 9.38 -2.63
CA SER A 327 4.30 10.49 -3.57
C SER A 327 5.74 10.61 -4.11
N VAL A 328 6.75 10.52 -3.22
CA VAL A 328 8.18 10.50 -3.61
C VAL A 328 8.47 9.33 -4.55
N THR A 329 7.95 8.15 -4.23
CA THR A 329 8.10 6.93 -5.04
C THR A 329 7.52 7.10 -6.45
N LEU A 330 6.36 7.74 -6.58
CA LEU A 330 5.74 8.02 -7.87
C LEU A 330 6.54 9.06 -8.68
N VAL A 331 7.06 10.10 -8.04
CA VAL A 331 7.96 11.08 -8.70
C VAL A 331 9.22 10.39 -9.21
N ALA A 332 9.85 9.57 -8.38
CA ALA A 332 11.01 8.77 -8.74
C ALA A 332 10.72 7.84 -9.93
N TRP A 333 9.56 7.18 -9.93
CA TRP A 333 9.10 6.35 -11.05
C TRP A 333 8.98 7.15 -12.35
N MET A 334 8.31 8.30 -12.33
CA MET A 334 8.18 9.16 -13.51
C MET A 334 9.54 9.61 -14.05
N TRP A 335 10.47 9.95 -13.15
CA TRP A 335 11.81 10.37 -13.53
C TRP A 335 12.61 9.24 -14.20
N VAL A 336 12.57 8.03 -13.62
CA VAL A 336 13.20 6.84 -14.19
C VAL A 336 12.62 6.53 -15.58
N GLN A 337 11.29 6.60 -15.74
CA GLN A 337 10.63 6.34 -17.03
C GLN A 337 11.03 7.35 -18.11
N ARG A 338 11.13 8.64 -17.79
CA ARG A 338 11.60 9.68 -18.73
C ARG A 338 13.05 9.42 -19.19
N GLY A 339 13.91 9.00 -18.28
CA GLY A 339 15.32 8.67 -18.59
C GLY A 339 15.50 7.40 -19.42
N MET A 340 14.48 6.55 -19.55
CA MET A 340 14.49 5.36 -20.42
C MET A 340 14.06 5.68 -21.86
N GLY A 341 13.25 6.71 -22.09
CA GLY A 341 12.75 7.09 -23.42
C GLY A 341 13.70 7.91 -24.29
N GLY A 342 14.81 8.42 -23.74
CA GLY A 342 15.75 9.31 -24.44
C GLY A 342 16.93 8.63 -25.14
N GLY A 343 16.93 7.30 -25.30
CA GLY A 343 18.09 6.53 -25.76
C GLY A 343 18.05 5.97 -27.18
N GLY A 344 17.02 6.24 -27.99
CA GLY A 344 16.86 5.62 -29.31
C GLY A 344 16.13 6.51 -30.32
N GLU A 345 16.85 7.41 -30.97
CA GLU A 345 16.36 8.28 -32.06
C GLU A 345 16.11 7.56 -33.41
N ARG A 346 16.03 6.23 -33.47
CA ARG A 346 15.78 5.49 -34.74
C ARG A 346 14.46 4.74 -34.84
N GLU A 347 13.60 4.79 -33.82
CA GLU A 347 12.31 4.08 -33.82
C GLU A 347 11.10 5.05 -33.83
N GLN A 348 11.31 6.30 -34.26
CA GLN A 348 10.30 7.36 -34.15
C GLN A 348 9.18 7.32 -35.21
N GLU A 349 9.30 6.57 -36.31
CA GLU A 349 8.26 6.59 -37.36
C GLU A 349 7.08 5.64 -37.10
N GLY A 350 7.20 4.66 -36.18
CA GLY A 350 6.09 3.80 -35.76
C GLY A 350 5.39 4.22 -34.46
N LEU A 351 5.95 5.21 -33.75
CA LEU A 351 5.60 5.57 -32.38
C LEU A 351 4.89 6.93 -32.22
N GLU A 352 4.56 7.61 -33.32
CA GLU A 352 3.78 8.86 -33.26
C GLU A 352 2.38 8.70 -32.65
N GLY A 353 1.81 7.48 -32.68
CA GLY A 353 0.56 7.15 -31.96
C GLY A 353 0.72 6.95 -30.44
N SER A 354 1.95 6.86 -29.93
CA SER A 354 2.28 6.56 -28.53
C SER A 354 2.78 7.78 -27.74
N LYS A 355 2.54 9.00 -28.25
CA LYS A 355 2.51 10.22 -27.41
C LYS A 355 1.20 10.29 -26.61
N VAL A 356 0.76 9.17 -26.03
CA VAL A 356 -0.31 9.19 -25.02
C VAL A 356 0.29 9.84 -23.79
N LYS A 357 -0.01 11.15 -23.69
CA LYS A 357 0.46 12.08 -22.68
C LYS A 357 0.54 11.42 -21.30
N LEU A 358 1.78 11.20 -20.86
CA LEU A 358 2.19 11.01 -19.46
C LEU A 358 1.60 12.11 -18.53
N GLY A 359 1.07 13.19 -19.12
CA GLY A 359 0.28 14.25 -18.51
C GLY A 359 -0.96 13.83 -17.71
N ARG A 360 -1.44 12.58 -17.80
CA ARG A 360 -2.67 12.14 -17.11
C ARG A 360 -2.46 11.55 -15.70
N TRP A 361 -1.21 11.30 -15.29
CA TRP A 361 -0.83 10.92 -13.91
C TRP A 361 -0.58 12.13 -12.99
N TRP A 362 -0.55 13.33 -13.57
CA TRP A 362 -0.20 14.59 -12.91
C TRP A 362 -0.88 14.87 -11.57
N PRO A 363 -2.20 14.62 -11.42
CA PRO A 363 -2.87 15.30 -10.34
C PRO A 363 -2.79 14.56 -8.98
N PHE A 364 -2.25 13.32 -8.93
CA PHE A 364 -1.90 12.64 -7.67
C PHE A 364 -0.66 13.26 -6.98
N VAL A 365 0.35 13.66 -7.78
CA VAL A 365 1.58 14.28 -7.27
C VAL A 365 1.39 15.77 -7.05
N PHE A 366 0.70 16.46 -7.96
CA PHE A 366 0.46 17.90 -7.81
C PHE A 366 -0.56 18.23 -6.73
N GLY A 367 -1.57 17.39 -6.46
CA GLY A 367 -2.50 17.64 -5.35
C GLY A 367 -1.77 17.75 -4.00
N ILE A 368 -0.93 16.78 -3.68
CA ILE A 368 -0.17 16.76 -2.42
C ILE A 368 0.97 17.79 -2.45
N CYS A 369 1.77 17.87 -3.50
CA CYS A 369 2.89 18.83 -3.56
C CYS A 369 2.44 20.30 -3.66
N ALA A 370 1.36 20.62 -4.41
CA ALA A 370 0.85 21.99 -4.49
C ALA A 370 0.16 22.40 -3.18
N MET A 371 -0.49 21.48 -2.46
CA MET A 371 -1.04 21.76 -1.12
C MET A 371 0.06 21.95 -0.07
N VAL A 372 1.13 21.15 -0.10
CA VAL A 372 2.33 21.35 0.75
C VAL A 372 2.96 22.71 0.48
N LEU A 373 3.11 23.11 -0.78
CA LEU A 373 3.67 24.42 -1.14
C LEU A 373 2.73 25.59 -0.81
N ALA A 374 1.41 25.38 -0.82
CA ALA A 374 0.43 26.39 -0.45
C ALA A 374 0.31 26.60 1.07
N ALA A 375 0.62 25.60 1.89
CA ALA A 375 0.60 25.72 3.36
C ALA A 375 1.82 26.44 3.96
N TYR A 376 2.89 26.61 3.17
CA TYR A 376 4.09 27.40 3.54
C TYR A 376 4.04 28.86 3.04
N ARG A 377 2.91 29.30 2.50
CA ARG A 377 2.62 30.70 2.14
C ARG A 377 1.48 31.19 3.01
#